data_AF-A0A2V8NF90-F1
#
_entry.id   AF-A0A2V8NF90-F1
#
_cell.length_a   1.000
_cell.length_b   1.000
_cell.length_c   1.000
_cell.angle_alpha   90.00
_cell.angle_beta   90.00
_cell.angle_gamma   90.00
#
_symmetry.space_group_name_H-M   'P 1'
#
loop_
_entity.id
_entity.type
_entity.pdbx_description
1 polymer ?
#
loop_
_entity_poly.entity_id
_entity_poly.type
_entity_poly.pdbx_seq_one_letter_code
_entity_poly.pdbx_strand_id
1 'polypeptide(L)'
;MQHRLIQSVGIAWTILYSIFIIWIYATEPRTFKEVAAGAQAATGTYEIDQGRFSAALEMFHREQFRAAREEWQLADPGMRDARTQFYIAYAFYREGWGRFYYDKDLFKQGLDVVNRAINLAPEGTLVVDDPDLQMHTAAELKAELEKGLEPGLGDINPFKVFRKRK
;
A
#
# COMPACT_ATOMS: atom_id res chain seq x y z
N MET A 1 4.51 -64.50 4.99
CA MET A 1 5.02 -63.20 5.48
C MET A 1 4.98 -62.08 4.43
N GLN A 2 5.06 -62.35 3.12
CA GLN A 2 5.11 -61.30 2.08
C GLN A 2 3.81 -60.51 1.87
N HIS A 3 2.64 -61.10 2.11
CA HIS A 3 1.35 -60.43 1.88
C HIS A 3 1.10 -59.24 2.84
N ARG A 4 1.58 -59.34 4.09
CA ARG A 4 1.50 -58.26 5.07
C ARG A 4 2.41 -57.08 4.74
N LEU A 5 3.58 -57.33 4.13
CA LEU A 5 4.50 -56.28 3.68
C LEU A 5 3.87 -55.42 2.56
N ILE A 6 3.20 -56.04 1.59
CA ILE A 6 2.55 -55.34 0.48
C ILE A 6 1.39 -54.47 0.98
N GLN A 7 0.57 -54.97 1.92
CA GLN A 7 -0.49 -54.20 2.54
C GLN A 7 0.04 -53.01 3.35
N SER A 8 1.09 -53.20 4.14
CA SER A 8 1.70 -52.12 4.91
C SER A 8 2.29 -51.02 4.02
N VAL A 9 2.88 -51.40 2.88
CA VAL A 9 3.43 -50.43 1.91
C VAL A 9 2.30 -49.62 1.26
N GLY A 10 1.19 -50.25 0.87
CA GLY A 10 0.04 -49.54 0.31
C GLY A 10 -0.56 -48.53 1.30
N ILE A 11 -0.75 -48.93 2.56
CA ILE A 11 -1.28 -48.04 3.60
C ILE A 11 -0.31 -46.88 3.85
N ALA A 12 0.99 -47.15 3.98
CA ALA A 12 2.00 -46.11 4.17
C ALA A 12 2.04 -45.11 3.02
N TRP A 13 1.89 -45.58 1.78
CA TRP A 13 1.85 -44.72 0.60
C TRP A 13 0.63 -43.80 0.57
N THR A 14 -0.53 -44.32 0.96
CA THR A 14 -1.78 -43.54 0.99
C THR A 14 -1.74 -42.46 2.08
N ILE A 15 -1.15 -42.78 3.23
CA ILE A 15 -0.94 -41.84 4.33
C ILE A 15 0.04 -40.73 3.90
N LEU A 16 1.17 -41.09 3.29
CA LEU A 16 2.13 -40.12 2.76
C LEU A 16 1.50 -39.19 1.72
N TYR A 17 0.71 -39.73 0.81
CA TYR A 17 0.02 -38.95 -0.21
C TYR A 17 -1.01 -37.99 0.40
N SER A 18 -1.74 -38.43 1.41
CA SER A 18 -2.72 -37.60 2.12
C SER A 18 -2.04 -36.46 2.89
N ILE A 19 -0.93 -36.75 3.58
CA ILE A 19 -0.11 -35.74 4.26
C ILE A 19 0.45 -34.74 3.25
N PHE A 20 0.88 -35.20 2.08
CA PHE A 20 1.41 -34.34 1.03
C PHE A 20 0.35 -33.38 0.47
N ILE A 21 -0.90 -33.85 0.27
CA ILE A 21 -2.02 -32.97 -0.15
C ILE A 21 -2.33 -31.93 0.93
N ILE A 22 -2.41 -32.35 2.19
CA ILE A 22 -2.65 -31.42 3.32
C ILE A 22 -1.52 -30.41 3.42
N TRP A 23 -0.27 -30.83 3.21
CA TRP A 23 0.88 -29.94 3.19
C TRP A 23 0.81 -28.94 2.03
N ILE A 24 0.45 -29.36 0.82
CA ILE A 24 0.24 -28.44 -0.31
C ILE A 24 -0.84 -27.39 0.02
N TYR A 25 -1.95 -27.81 0.62
CA TYR A 25 -3.05 -26.90 0.96
C TYR A 25 -2.72 -25.98 2.14
N ALA A 26 -2.01 -26.48 3.15
CA ALA A 26 -1.59 -25.66 4.30
C ALA A 26 -0.44 -24.71 3.94
N THR A 27 0.38 -25.08 2.97
CA THR A 27 1.49 -24.26 2.46
C THR A 27 1.08 -23.50 1.20
N GLU A 28 -0.22 -23.47 0.87
CA GLU A 28 -0.78 -22.75 -0.29
C GLU A 28 -0.36 -21.29 -0.18
N PRO A 29 0.67 -20.88 -0.93
CA PRO A 29 1.29 -19.63 -0.64
C PRO A 29 0.40 -18.57 -1.29
N ARG A 30 0.12 -17.49 -0.56
CA ARG A 30 -0.51 -16.26 -1.09
C ARG A 30 0.26 -15.70 -2.31
N THR A 31 1.40 -16.30 -2.64
CA THR A 31 2.27 -16.04 -3.77
C THR A 31 1.65 -16.30 -5.13
N PHE A 32 0.55 -17.05 -5.32
CA PHE A 32 -0.02 -17.13 -6.68
C PHE A 32 -0.50 -15.75 -7.19
N LYS A 33 -0.95 -14.86 -6.30
CA LYS A 33 -1.23 -13.46 -6.63
C LYS A 33 0.06 -12.65 -6.87
N GLU A 34 1.10 -12.88 -6.08
CA GLU A 34 2.39 -12.19 -6.22
C GLU A 34 3.21 -12.67 -7.43
N VAL A 35 3.08 -13.94 -7.83
CA VAL A 35 3.72 -14.57 -8.99
C VAL A 35 2.97 -14.21 -10.27
N ALA A 36 1.64 -14.11 -10.24
CA ALA A 36 0.89 -13.54 -11.35
C ALA A 36 1.26 -12.05 -11.56
N ALA A 37 1.37 -11.27 -10.48
CA ALA A 37 1.83 -9.88 -10.53
C ALA A 37 3.31 -9.78 -10.98
N GLY A 38 4.17 -10.71 -10.56
CA GLY A 38 5.57 -10.79 -10.95
C GLY A 38 5.78 -11.23 -12.41
N ALA A 39 4.91 -12.08 -12.95
CA ALA A 39 4.94 -12.50 -14.35
C ALA A 39 4.42 -11.40 -15.28
N GLN A 40 3.37 -10.67 -14.89
CA GLN A 40 2.89 -9.49 -15.63
C GLN A 40 3.93 -8.34 -15.63
N ALA A 41 4.74 -8.25 -14.57
CA ALA A 41 5.83 -7.27 -14.49
C ALA A 41 6.95 -7.50 -15.51
N ALA A 42 7.16 -8.74 -15.95
CA ALA A 42 8.19 -9.09 -16.93
C ALA A 42 7.75 -8.82 -18.39
N THR A 43 6.45 -8.63 -18.64
CA THR A 43 5.88 -8.42 -20.00
C THR A 43 5.56 -6.96 -20.32
N GLY A 44 5.97 -6.00 -19.46
CA GLY A 44 5.80 -4.56 -19.71
C GLY A 44 4.35 -4.07 -19.72
N THR A 45 3.42 -4.86 -19.17
CA THR A 45 1.96 -4.61 -19.19
C THR A 45 1.39 -4.54 -17.77
N TYR A 46 2.16 -3.95 -16.85
CA TYR A 46 1.63 -3.62 -15.53
C TYR A 46 0.66 -2.45 -15.68
N GLU A 47 -0.63 -2.72 -15.56
CA GLU A 47 -1.69 -1.73 -15.61
C GLU A 47 -2.48 -1.81 -14.31
N ILE A 48 -2.69 -0.65 -13.68
CA ILE A 48 -3.49 -0.57 -12.46
C ILE A 48 -4.96 -0.83 -12.76
N ASP A 49 -5.70 -1.32 -11.76
CA ASP A 49 -7.16 -1.41 -11.87
C ASP A 49 -7.77 0.01 -11.76
N GLN A 50 -8.02 0.62 -12.92
CA GLN A 50 -8.58 1.98 -13.03
C GLN A 50 -9.96 2.11 -12.36
N GLY A 51 -10.75 1.03 -12.32
CA GLY A 51 -12.07 1.02 -11.69
C GLY A 51 -11.95 1.15 -10.17
N ARG A 52 -11.05 0.36 -9.58
CA ARG A 52 -10.74 0.46 -8.14
C ARG A 52 -10.09 1.78 -7.79
N PHE A 53 -9.17 2.26 -8.62
CA PHE A 53 -8.53 3.56 -8.42
C PHE A 53 -9.56 4.69 -8.35
N SER A 54 -10.53 4.69 -9.27
CA SER A 54 -11.59 5.70 -9.32
C SER A 54 -12.54 5.61 -8.12
N ALA A 55 -12.90 4.39 -7.70
CA ALA A 55 -13.70 4.17 -6.49
C ALA A 55 -12.98 4.67 -5.23
N ALA A 56 -11.69 4.41 -5.11
CA ALA A 56 -10.86 4.90 -4.02
C ALA A 56 -10.74 6.43 -4.02
N LEU A 57 -10.65 7.06 -5.20
CA LEU A 57 -10.65 8.53 -5.33
C LEU A 57 -11.98 9.13 -4.84
N GLU A 58 -13.12 8.51 -5.17
CA GLU A 58 -14.41 8.94 -4.65
C GLU A 58 -14.48 8.82 -3.11
N MET A 59 -13.98 7.72 -2.55
CA MET A 59 -13.87 7.55 -1.09
C MET A 59 -12.99 8.61 -0.45
N PHE A 60 -11.88 8.96 -1.10
CA PHE A 60 -10.95 10.00 -0.66
C PHE A 60 -11.62 11.38 -0.61
N HIS A 61 -12.38 11.75 -1.63
CA HIS A 61 -13.16 13.00 -1.63
C HIS A 61 -14.23 13.05 -0.54
N ARG A 62 -14.76 11.88 -0.14
CA ARG A 62 -15.67 11.73 1.01
C ARG A 62 -14.96 11.67 2.36
N GLU A 63 -13.67 11.99 2.41
CA GLU A 63 -12.79 11.95 3.59
C GLU A 63 -12.63 10.56 4.21
N GLN A 64 -12.91 9.48 3.47
CA GLN A 64 -12.74 8.09 3.91
C GLN A 64 -11.30 7.61 3.62
N PHE A 65 -10.31 8.32 4.17
CA PHE A 65 -8.89 8.17 3.83
C PHE A 65 -8.37 6.75 4.03
N ARG A 66 -8.73 6.10 5.14
CA ARG A 66 -8.32 4.72 5.42
C ARG A 66 -8.86 3.73 4.38
N ALA A 67 -10.15 3.81 4.05
CA ALA A 67 -10.78 2.94 3.07
C ALA A 67 -10.20 3.18 1.67
N ALA A 68 -9.98 4.44 1.30
CA ALA A 68 -9.32 4.80 0.04
C ALA A 68 -7.91 4.20 -0.06
N ARG A 69 -7.10 4.23 1.01
CA ARG A 69 -5.77 3.60 1.03
C ARG A 69 -5.84 2.10 0.81
N GLU A 70 -6.75 1.42 1.48
CA GLU A 70 -6.95 -0.03 1.34
C GLU A 70 -7.34 -0.38 -0.11
N GLU A 71 -8.25 0.38 -0.70
CA GLU A 71 -8.70 0.15 -2.08
C GLU A 71 -7.61 0.48 -3.12
N TRP A 72 -6.82 1.54 -2.92
CA TRP A 72 -5.67 1.85 -3.78
C TRP A 72 -4.55 0.80 -3.69
N GLN A 73 -4.34 0.17 -2.53
CA GLN A 73 -3.41 -0.96 -2.41
C GLN A 73 -3.88 -2.19 -3.20
N LEU A 74 -5.20 -2.37 -3.34
CA LEU A 74 -5.77 -3.41 -4.20
C LEU A 74 -5.71 -3.02 -5.69
N ALA A 75 -5.79 -1.72 -5.99
CA ALA A 75 -5.68 -1.19 -7.35
C ALA A 75 -4.24 -1.25 -7.91
N ASP A 76 -3.24 -1.05 -7.05
CA ASP A 76 -1.80 -1.12 -7.36
C ASP A 76 -1.06 -2.09 -6.42
N PRO A 77 -1.31 -3.42 -6.48
CA PRO A 77 -0.67 -4.39 -5.59
C PRO A 77 0.85 -4.44 -5.75
N GLY A 78 1.34 -4.13 -6.94
CA GLY A 78 2.76 -4.07 -7.26
C GLY A 78 3.46 -2.81 -6.77
N MET A 79 2.72 -1.83 -6.25
CA MET A 79 3.23 -0.52 -5.81
C MET A 79 4.11 0.15 -6.88
N ARG A 80 3.68 0.09 -8.15
CA ARG A 80 4.47 0.58 -9.30
C ARG A 80 3.92 1.85 -9.92
N ASP A 81 2.69 2.22 -9.61
CA ASP A 81 2.09 3.43 -10.16
C ASP A 81 2.38 4.64 -9.27
N ALA A 82 3.16 5.58 -9.79
CA ALA A 82 3.58 6.77 -9.04
C ALA A 82 2.38 7.60 -8.56
N ARG A 83 1.32 7.71 -9.38
CA ARG A 83 0.12 8.48 -9.05
C ARG A 83 -0.66 7.84 -7.91
N THR A 84 -0.88 6.53 -7.95
CA THR A 84 -1.55 5.78 -6.89
C THR A 84 -0.79 5.87 -5.58
N GLN A 85 0.54 5.73 -5.61
CA GLN A 85 1.37 5.92 -4.42
C GLN A 85 1.25 7.36 -3.87
N PHE A 86 1.21 8.39 -4.72
CA PHE A 86 1.00 9.77 -4.27
C PHE A 86 -0.33 9.95 -3.52
N TYR A 87 -1.43 9.43 -4.05
CA TYR A 87 -2.73 9.52 -3.39
C TYR A 87 -2.77 8.76 -2.05
N ILE A 88 -2.13 7.59 -1.97
CA ILE A 88 -1.98 6.85 -0.70
C ILE A 88 -1.21 7.69 0.33
N ALA A 89 -0.10 8.32 -0.08
CA ALA A 89 0.68 9.19 0.81
C ALA A 89 -0.13 10.40 1.27
N TYR A 90 -0.92 10.99 0.37
CA TYR A 90 -1.78 12.13 0.68
C TYR A 90 -2.88 11.74 1.67
N ALA A 91 -3.45 10.53 1.52
CA ALA A 91 -4.41 10.01 2.48
C ALA A 91 -3.80 9.81 3.87
N PHE A 92 -2.55 9.33 3.97
CA PHE A 92 -1.83 9.27 5.26
C PHE A 92 -1.63 10.65 5.87
N TYR A 93 -1.25 11.65 5.08
CA TYR A 93 -1.14 13.04 5.53
C TYR A 93 -2.48 13.55 6.10
N ARG A 94 -3.58 13.34 5.37
CA ARG A 94 -4.91 13.81 5.77
C ARG A 94 -5.47 13.08 6.98
N GLU A 95 -5.22 11.78 7.11
CA GLU A 95 -5.64 10.96 8.24
C GLU A 95 -4.82 11.26 9.50
N GLY A 96 -3.50 11.45 9.34
CA GLY A 96 -2.62 11.81 10.46
C GLY A 96 -2.77 13.25 10.93
N TRP A 97 -3.42 14.11 10.14
CA TRP A 97 -3.71 15.51 10.49
C TRP A 97 -4.97 15.60 11.35
N GLY A 98 -4.82 15.42 12.66
CA GLY A 98 -5.88 15.72 13.62
C GLY A 98 -6.04 17.22 13.87
N ARG A 99 -7.19 17.65 14.41
CA ARG A 99 -7.43 19.05 14.82
C ARG A 99 -6.42 19.56 15.86
N PHE A 100 -5.87 18.64 16.68
CA PHE A 100 -5.06 18.99 17.85
C PHE A 100 -3.79 18.14 18.02
N TYR A 101 -3.58 17.12 17.19
CA TYR A 101 -2.39 16.27 17.24
C TYR A 101 -2.03 15.77 15.84
N TYR A 102 -0.73 15.50 15.66
CA TYR A 102 -0.20 14.82 14.48
C TYR A 102 0.10 13.38 14.87
N ASP A 103 -0.48 12.42 14.16
CA ASP A 103 -0.09 11.03 14.29
C ASP A 103 1.26 10.83 13.58
N LYS A 104 2.34 10.77 14.36
CA LYS A 104 3.70 10.64 13.85
C LYS A 104 3.90 9.32 13.10
N ASP A 105 3.17 8.26 13.44
CA ASP A 105 3.31 6.97 12.79
C ASP A 105 2.63 6.97 11.42
N LEU A 106 1.47 7.63 11.29
CA LEU A 106 0.85 7.86 9.97
C LEU A 106 1.70 8.78 9.09
N PHE A 107 2.33 9.80 9.66
CA PHE A 107 3.22 10.70 8.92
C PHE A 107 4.48 10.00 8.41
N LYS A 108 5.09 9.12 9.21
CA LYS A 108 6.22 8.28 8.75
C LYS A 108 5.79 7.36 7.60
N GLN A 109 4.64 6.71 7.72
CA GLN A 109 4.11 5.86 6.66
C GLN A 109 3.84 6.64 5.37
N GLY A 110 3.25 7.85 5.48
CA GLY A 110 3.08 8.76 4.36
C GLY A 110 4.41 9.14 3.69
N LEU A 111 5.44 9.39 4.50
CA LEU A 111 6.78 9.74 4.02
C LEU A 111 7.42 8.61 3.21
N ASP A 112 7.30 7.36 3.67
CA ASP A 112 7.82 6.20 2.97
C ASP A 112 7.12 6.03 1.61
N VAL A 113 5.80 6.22 1.58
CA VAL A 113 5.00 6.09 0.36
C VAL A 113 5.30 7.20 -0.64
N VAL A 114 5.41 8.47 -0.20
CA VAL A 114 5.73 9.59 -1.11
C VAL A 114 7.15 9.45 -1.67
N ASN A 115 8.11 8.94 -0.89
CA ASN A 115 9.46 8.64 -1.40
C ASN A 115 9.41 7.57 -2.50
N ARG A 116 8.56 6.54 -2.37
CA ARG A 116 8.32 5.59 -3.47
C ARG A 116 7.72 6.27 -4.70
N ALA A 117 6.71 7.12 -4.53
CA ALA A 117 6.09 7.84 -5.63
C ALA A 117 7.11 8.68 -6.41
N ILE A 118 8.02 9.36 -5.71
CA ILE A 118 9.12 10.14 -6.30
C ILE A 118 10.08 9.23 -7.08
N ASN A 119 10.46 8.08 -6.52
CA ASN A 119 11.37 7.13 -7.18
C ASN A 119 10.76 6.46 -8.42
N LEU A 120 9.43 6.36 -8.48
CA LEU A 120 8.70 5.78 -9.61
C LEU A 120 8.41 6.80 -10.72
N ALA A 121 8.55 8.11 -10.43
CA ALA A 121 8.27 9.16 -11.40
C ALA A 121 9.40 9.25 -12.46
N PRO A 122 9.10 9.05 -13.76
CA PRO A 122 10.13 8.96 -14.80
C PRO A 122 10.92 10.26 -15.04
N GLU A 123 10.33 11.42 -14.71
CA GLU A 123 10.98 12.73 -14.85
C GLU A 123 11.38 13.37 -13.51
N GLY A 124 11.32 12.60 -12.42
CA GLY A 124 11.61 13.09 -11.06
C GLY A 124 10.60 14.11 -10.51
N THR A 125 9.61 14.51 -11.31
CA THR A 125 8.54 15.44 -10.92
C THR A 125 7.19 14.80 -11.22
N LEU A 126 6.56 14.25 -10.17
CA LEU A 126 5.17 13.80 -10.26
C LEU A 126 4.27 15.00 -9.95
N VAL A 127 3.54 15.47 -10.97
CA VAL A 127 2.49 16.49 -10.84
C VAL A 127 1.14 15.79 -11.01
N VAL A 128 0.26 15.99 -10.05
CA VAL A 128 -1.11 15.49 -10.05
C VAL A 128 -2.06 16.67 -10.21
N ASP A 129 -2.63 16.80 -11.41
CA ASP A 129 -3.69 17.76 -11.70
C ASP A 129 -5.02 17.26 -11.12
N ASP A 130 -5.30 17.65 -9.89
CA ASP A 130 -6.55 17.37 -9.19
C ASP A 130 -7.05 18.67 -8.53
N PRO A 131 -8.20 19.21 -8.95
CA PRO A 131 -8.69 20.51 -8.48
C PRO A 131 -9.06 20.52 -7.00
N ASP A 132 -9.33 19.35 -6.40
CA ASP A 132 -9.72 19.21 -4.99
C ASP A 132 -8.50 19.07 -4.06
N LEU A 133 -7.30 18.89 -4.62
CA LEU A 133 -6.04 18.88 -3.87
C LEU A 133 -5.47 20.29 -3.78
N GLN A 134 -4.86 20.63 -2.63
CA GLN A 134 -4.12 21.90 -2.48
C GLN A 134 -2.59 21.70 -2.52
N MET A 135 -2.11 20.46 -2.66
CA MET A 135 -0.73 20.12 -3.03
C MET A 135 -0.77 19.19 -4.24
N HIS A 136 -0.08 19.58 -5.31
CA HIS A 136 -0.11 18.88 -6.59
C HIS A 136 1.18 18.14 -6.90
N THR A 137 2.22 18.32 -6.08
CA THR A 137 3.51 17.66 -6.32
C THR A 137 3.90 16.74 -5.17
N ALA A 138 4.55 15.63 -5.53
CA ALA A 138 5.08 14.69 -4.53
C ALA A 138 6.17 15.35 -3.64
N ALA A 139 6.94 16.29 -4.19
CA ALA A 139 7.94 17.05 -3.44
C ALA A 139 7.31 17.96 -2.37
N GLU A 140 6.21 18.65 -2.70
CA GLU A 140 5.46 19.46 -1.73
C GLU A 140 4.88 18.60 -0.60
N LEU A 141 4.26 17.48 -0.96
CA LEU A 141 3.68 16.55 0.03
C LEU A 141 4.76 15.99 0.97
N LYS A 142 5.92 15.61 0.44
CA LYS A 142 7.06 15.16 1.24
C LYS A 142 7.50 16.23 2.23
N ALA A 143 7.68 17.46 1.77
CA ALA A 143 8.11 18.56 2.64
C ALA A 143 7.11 18.83 3.78
N GLU A 144 5.80 18.69 3.54
CA GLU A 144 4.79 18.85 4.59
C GLU A 144 4.76 17.68 5.59
N LEU A 145 4.98 16.45 5.11
CA LEU A 145 5.13 15.28 5.98
C LEU A 145 6.37 15.39 6.87
N GLU A 146 7.52 15.82 6.33
CA GLU A 146 8.75 16.05 7.10
C GLU A 146 8.55 17.11 8.19
N LYS A 147 7.91 18.25 7.85
CA LYS A 147 7.57 19.30 8.81
C LYS A 147 6.59 18.83 9.90
N GLY A 148 5.76 17.83 9.62
CA GLY A 148 4.87 17.23 10.62
C GLY A 148 5.59 16.30 11.59
N LEU A 149 6.73 15.74 11.17
CA LEU A 149 7.58 14.84 11.96
C LEU A 149 8.63 15.56 12.78
N GLU A 150 9.05 16.76 12.37
CA GLU A 150 10.02 17.57 13.11
C GLU A 150 9.57 17.77 14.57
N PRO A 151 10.36 17.30 15.55
CA PRO A 151 10.15 17.62 16.94
C PRO A 151 10.54 19.09 17.13
N GLY A 152 9.62 20.00 16.80
CA GLY A 152 9.79 21.40 17.11
C GLY A 152 9.90 21.54 18.63
N LEU A 153 10.89 22.29 19.11
CA LEU A 153 11.09 22.74 20.50
C LEU A 153 9.91 23.60 21.05
N GLY A 154 8.70 23.42 20.51
CA GLY A 154 7.49 24.18 20.73
C GLY A 154 6.27 23.27 20.71
N ASP A 155 6.26 22.24 21.57
CA ASP A 155 5.00 21.67 22.09
C ASP A 155 4.16 22.73 22.86
N ILE A 156 4.69 23.95 23.00
CA ILE A 156 4.04 25.18 23.49
C ILE A 156 3.98 26.26 22.40
N ASN A 157 3.71 25.91 21.13
CA ASN A 157 3.57 26.93 20.07
C ASN A 157 2.08 27.13 19.69
N PRO A 158 1.39 28.14 20.28
CA PRO A 158 -0.04 28.41 20.02
C PRO A 158 -0.34 28.82 18.57
N PHE A 159 0.69 29.05 17.74
CA PHE A 159 0.52 29.36 16.32
C PHE A 159 0.26 28.13 15.43
N LYS A 160 0.42 26.88 15.93
CA LYS A 160 -0.01 25.68 15.19
C LYS A 160 -1.53 25.61 14.99
N VAL A 161 -2.31 26.31 15.82
CA VAL A 161 -3.78 26.41 15.73
C VAL A 161 -4.24 27.13 14.45
N PHE A 162 -3.36 27.93 13.84
CA PHE A 162 -3.68 28.73 12.64
C PHE A 162 -3.13 28.14 11.32
N ARG A 163 -2.58 26.92 11.31
CA ARG A 163 -2.16 26.30 10.04
C ARG A 163 -3.40 25.98 9.20
N LYS A 164 -3.60 26.77 8.14
CA LYS A 164 -4.65 26.54 7.14
C LYS A 164 -4.35 25.23 6.41
N ARG A 165 -5.34 24.32 6.40
CA ARG A 165 -5.31 23.05 5.66
C ARG A 165 -4.89 23.33 4.21
N LYS A 166 -3.92 22.55 3.73
CA LYS A 166 -3.57 22.38 2.31
C LYS A 166 -4.01 20.97 1.84
#